data_AF-H0GQ56-F1
#
_entry.id   AF-H0GQ56-F1
#
_cell.length_a   1.000
_cell.length_b   1.000
_cell.length_c   1.000
_cell.angle_alpha   90.00
_cell.angle_beta   90.00
_cell.angle_gamma   90.00
#
_symmetry.space_group_name_H-M   'P 1'
#
loop_
_entity.id
_entity.type
_entity.pdbx_description
1 polymer ?
#
loop_
_entity_poly.entity_id
_entity_poly.type
_entity_poly.pdbx_seq_one_letter_code
_entity_poly.pdbx_strand_id
1 'polypeptide(L)'
;MFACAYGIFTDSLYGVFANFIEPLAWPLVLFTLDFLNFVFTFTAGTVLAVGIRAHSCNNSSYVDSNKITQGSGTRCRQAQAAVAFLYFSCAIFLAKTLMSVFNMISNGAFGSGSFSKRRRTGQVGVPTISQV
;
A
#
# COMPACT_ATOMS: atom_id res chain seq x y z
N MET A 1 -6.72 -1.91 -11.64
CA MET A 1 -6.37 -0.64 -12.32
C MET A 1 -6.70 0.55 -11.44
N PHE A 2 -7.98 0.79 -11.09
CA PHE A 2 -8.37 1.89 -10.21
C PHE A 2 -7.62 1.93 -8.88
N ALA A 3 -7.53 0.80 -8.15
CA ALA A 3 -6.82 0.72 -6.87
C ALA A 3 -5.34 1.17 -6.96
N CYS A 4 -4.65 0.83 -8.05
CA CYS A 4 -3.25 1.21 -8.25
C CYS A 4 -3.11 2.71 -8.55
N ALA A 5 -3.99 3.26 -9.39
CA ALA A 5 -4.00 4.69 -9.70
C ALA A 5 -4.37 5.53 -8.46
N TYR A 6 -5.38 5.08 -7.71
CA TYR A 6 -5.77 5.71 -6.44
C TYR A 6 -4.63 5.67 -5.42
N GLY A 7 -3.90 4.55 -5.31
CA GLY A 7 -2.74 4.46 -4.41
C GLY A 7 -1.59 5.35 -4.79
N ILE A 8 -1.25 5.45 -6.08
CA ILE A 8 -0.20 6.39 -6.52
C ILE A 8 -0.63 7.83 -6.27
N PHE A 9 -1.87 8.18 -6.61
CA PHE A 9 -2.39 9.53 -6.41
C PHE A 9 -2.43 9.93 -4.94
N THR A 10 -3.02 9.08 -4.09
CA THR A 10 -3.16 9.39 -2.66
C THR A 10 -1.83 9.31 -1.91
N ASP A 11 -1.00 8.30 -2.15
CA ASP A 11 0.26 8.17 -1.42
C ASP A 11 1.32 9.18 -1.90
N SER A 12 1.43 9.43 -3.22
CA SER A 12 2.46 10.32 -3.76
C SER A 12 2.05 11.79 -3.72
N LEU A 13 0.81 12.17 -4.04
CA LEU A 13 0.42 13.58 -3.99
C LEU A 13 0.09 14.00 -2.57
N TYR A 14 -0.76 13.26 -1.85
CA TYR A 14 -1.11 13.65 -0.49
C TYR A 14 0.09 13.54 0.46
N GLY A 15 0.91 12.48 0.32
CA GLY A 15 2.12 12.31 1.10
C GLY A 15 3.17 13.41 0.87
N VAL A 16 3.32 13.89 -0.37
CA VAL A 16 4.24 14.99 -0.69
C VAL A 16 3.68 16.34 -0.23
N PHE A 17 2.41 16.65 -0.49
CA PHE A 17 1.80 17.91 -0.04
C PHE A 17 1.72 18.02 1.49
N ALA A 18 1.49 16.91 2.20
CA ALA A 18 1.53 16.86 3.67
C ALA A 18 2.94 17.12 4.24
N ASN A 19 4.02 16.95 3.47
CA ASN A 19 5.37 17.32 3.90
C ASN A 19 5.62 18.84 3.83
N PHE A 20 4.86 19.59 3.03
CA PHE A 20 5.05 21.02 2.84
C PHE A 20 4.09 21.89 3.67
N ILE A 21 2.97 21.33 4.14
CA ILE A 21 1.92 22.07 4.87
C ILE A 21 1.65 21.37 6.21
N GLU A 22 2.31 21.83 7.26
CA GLU A 22 2.22 21.31 8.65
C GLU A 22 0.78 21.17 9.19
N PRO A 23 -0.20 22.08 8.93
CA PRO A 23 -1.57 21.89 9.40
C PRO A 23 -2.40 20.86 8.61
N LEU A 24 -1.94 20.43 7.43
CA LEU A 24 -2.64 19.42 6.61
C LEU A 24 -2.21 17.99 6.95
N ALA A 25 -1.17 17.83 7.78
CA ALA A 25 -0.67 16.55 8.27
C ALA A 25 -1.54 15.99 9.42
N TRP A 26 -2.86 15.93 9.22
CA TRP A 26 -3.74 15.26 10.18
C TRP A 26 -3.52 13.75 10.14
N PRO A 27 -3.07 13.13 11.25
CA PRO A 27 -2.73 11.72 11.30
C PRO A 27 -3.92 10.81 10.98
N LEU A 28 -5.14 11.26 11.31
CA LEU A 28 -6.38 10.57 11.01
C LEU A 28 -6.65 10.48 9.50
N VAL A 29 -6.42 11.56 8.74
CA VAL A 29 -6.64 11.58 7.29
C VAL A 29 -5.65 10.65 6.58
N LEU A 30 -4.38 10.70 6.99
CA LEU A 30 -3.33 9.81 6.47
C LEU A 30 -3.66 8.33 6.77
N PHE A 31 -4.14 8.03 7.98
CA PHE A 31 -4.58 6.68 8.33
C PHE A 31 -5.77 6.22 7.48
N THR A 32 -6.80 7.06 7.31
CA THR A 32 -7.96 6.73 6.47
C THR A 32 -7.54 6.47 5.02
N LEU A 33 -6.66 7.30 4.45
CA LEU A 33 -6.16 7.10 3.08
C LEU A 33 -5.39 5.79 2.93
N ASP A 34 -4.53 5.45 3.89
CA ASP A 34 -3.76 4.20 3.88
C ASP A 34 -4.68 2.97 4.06
N PHE A 35 -5.70 3.07 4.91
CA PHE A 35 -6.71 2.03 5.08
C PHE A 35 -7.56 1.81 3.83
N LEU A 36 -8.00 2.89 3.16
CA LEU A 36 -8.73 2.77 1.90
C LEU A 36 -7.86 2.12 0.81
N ASN A 37 -6.57 2.44 0.76
CA ASN A 37 -5.63 1.79 -0.16
C ASN A 37 -5.48 0.29 0.10
N PHE A 38 -5.39 -0.11 1.37
CA PHE A 38 -5.42 -1.51 1.75
C PHE A 38 -6.70 -2.20 1.29
N VAL A 39 -7.88 -1.65 1.58
CA VAL A 39 -9.18 -2.24 1.19
C VAL A 39 -9.31 -2.38 -0.33
N PHE A 40 -8.92 -1.36 -1.09
CA PHE A 40 -9.02 -1.40 -2.55
C PHE A 40 -8.04 -2.39 -3.18
N THR A 41 -6.80 -2.47 -2.69
CA THR A 41 -5.81 -3.45 -3.20
C THR A 41 -6.17 -4.87 -2.82
N PHE A 42 -6.71 -5.09 -1.61
CA PHE A 42 -7.22 -6.38 -1.16
C PHE A 42 -8.42 -6.85 -1.99
N THR A 43 -9.39 -5.96 -2.23
CA THR A 43 -10.57 -6.26 -3.04
C THR A 43 -10.19 -6.54 -4.50
N ALA A 44 -9.28 -5.76 -5.06
CA ALA A 44 -8.78 -5.99 -6.42
C ALA A 44 -8.05 -7.34 -6.54
N GLY A 45 -7.22 -7.70 -5.55
CA GLY A 45 -6.52 -8.99 -5.51
C GLY A 45 -7.47 -10.18 -5.41
N THR A 46 -8.46 -10.11 -4.51
CA THR A 46 -9.43 -11.20 -4.27
C THR A 46 -10.36 -11.42 -5.47
N VAL A 47 -10.91 -10.35 -6.07
CA VAL A 47 -11.76 -10.45 -7.28
C VAL A 47 -10.98 -11.07 -8.43
N LEU A 48 -9.72 -10.65 -8.63
CA LEU A 48 -8.91 -11.17 -9.71
C LEU A 48 -8.52 -12.63 -9.46
N ALA A 49 -8.14 -13.00 -8.24
CA ALA A 49 -7.85 -14.38 -7.84
C ALA A 49 -9.03 -15.33 -8.08
N VAL A 50 -10.26 -14.91 -7.71
CA VAL A 50 -11.49 -15.69 -7.97
C VAL A 50 -11.81 -15.76 -9.46
N GLY A 51 -11.50 -14.72 -10.24
CA GLY A 51 -11.72 -14.70 -11.68
C GLY A 51 -10.77 -15.62 -12.47
N ILE A 52 -9.50 -15.73 -12.05
CA ILE A 52 -8.50 -16.54 -12.76
C ILE A 52 -8.29 -17.96 -12.19
N ARG A 53 -8.85 -18.30 -11.01
CA ARG A 53 -8.88 -19.65 -10.41
C ARG A 53 -7.56 -20.46 -10.45
N ALA A 54 -6.42 -19.80 -10.61
CA ALA A 54 -5.06 -20.37 -10.64
C ALA A 54 -4.94 -21.73 -11.37
N HIS A 55 -5.50 -21.85 -12.57
CA HIS A 55 -5.40 -23.08 -13.35
C HIS A 55 -4.14 -23.08 -14.25
N SER A 56 -3.75 -24.25 -14.74
CA SER A 56 -2.64 -24.39 -15.69
C SER A 56 -2.96 -23.65 -16.99
N CYS A 57 -2.16 -22.62 -17.29
CA CYS A 57 -2.28 -21.80 -18.51
C CYS A 57 -1.93 -22.57 -19.81
N ASN A 58 -1.58 -23.86 -19.71
CA ASN A 58 -1.30 -24.74 -20.85
C ASN A 58 -2.54 -25.50 -21.36
N ASN A 59 -3.67 -25.40 -20.64
CA ASN A 59 -4.91 -26.06 -21.03
C ASN A 59 -5.76 -25.12 -21.91
N SER A 60 -5.77 -25.33 -23.23
CA SER A 60 -6.49 -24.49 -24.20
C SER A 60 -7.99 -24.37 -23.90
N SER A 61 -8.65 -25.45 -23.47
CA SER A 61 -10.06 -25.44 -23.04
C SER A 61 -10.33 -24.45 -21.90
N TYR A 62 -9.40 -24.32 -20.96
CA TYR A 62 -9.50 -23.36 -19.87
C TYR A 62 -9.32 -21.91 -20.35
N VAL A 63 -8.36 -21.70 -21.26
CA VAL A 63 -8.01 -20.37 -21.75
C VAL A 63 -9.11 -19.80 -22.67
N ASP A 64 -9.79 -20.67 -23.44
CA ASP A 64 -10.90 -20.31 -24.34
C ASP A 64 -12.23 -20.12 -23.61
N SER A 65 -12.49 -20.89 -22.54
CA SER A 65 -13.74 -20.76 -21.76
C SER A 65 -13.74 -19.57 -20.79
N ASN A 66 -12.56 -19.06 -20.42
CA ASN A 66 -12.46 -17.96 -19.47
C ASN A 66 -12.38 -16.58 -20.17
N LYS A 67 -13.37 -15.73 -19.87
CA LYS A 67 -13.53 -14.37 -20.41
C LYS A 67 -12.33 -13.46 -20.12
N ILE A 68 -11.54 -13.78 -19.09
CA ILE A 68 -10.36 -13.01 -18.66
C ILE A 68 -9.12 -13.35 -19.50
N THR A 69 -8.99 -14.61 -19.95
CA THR A 69 -7.79 -15.08 -20.66
C THR A 69 -7.92 -15.04 -22.18
N GLN A 70 -9.15 -14.95 -22.71
CA GLN A 70 -9.47 -14.74 -24.13
C GLN A 70 -8.62 -15.60 -25.09
N GLY A 71 -8.53 -16.90 -24.81
CA GLY A 71 -7.82 -17.87 -25.67
C GLY A 71 -6.29 -17.76 -25.70
N SER A 72 -5.67 -16.84 -24.94
CA SER A 72 -4.22 -16.70 -24.88
C SER A 72 -3.60 -17.11 -23.53
N GLY A 73 -2.71 -18.12 -23.58
CA GLY A 73 -1.93 -18.55 -22.41
C GLY A 73 -1.01 -17.45 -21.86
N THR A 74 -0.59 -16.49 -22.69
CA THR A 74 0.21 -15.33 -22.29
C THR A 74 -0.59 -14.37 -21.41
N ARG A 75 -1.88 -14.16 -21.70
CA ARG A 75 -2.79 -13.36 -20.86
C ARG A 75 -3.05 -14.02 -19.51
N CYS A 76 -3.15 -15.35 -19.48
CA CYS A 76 -3.27 -16.11 -18.24
C CYS A 76 -2.07 -15.89 -17.30
N ARG A 77 -0.84 -15.97 -17.83
CA ARG A 77 0.38 -15.67 -17.07
C ARG A 77 0.44 -14.20 -16.61
N GLN A 78 0.03 -13.27 -17.46
CA GLN A 78 -0.03 -11.84 -17.10
C GLN A 78 -1.03 -11.57 -15.97
N ALA A 79 -2.20 -12.22 -16.00
CA ALA A 79 -3.21 -12.07 -14.97
C ALA A 79 -2.76 -12.71 -13.64
N GLN A 80 -2.09 -13.86 -13.67
CA GLN A 80 -1.46 -14.46 -12.48
C GLN A 80 -0.39 -13.55 -11.88
N ALA A 81 0.48 -12.97 -12.72
CA ALA A 81 1.46 -12.01 -12.27
C ALA A 81 0.80 -10.77 -11.63
N ALA A 82 -0.28 -10.26 -12.24
CA ALA A 82 -1.02 -9.12 -11.70
C ALA A 82 -1.64 -9.43 -10.32
N VAL A 83 -2.15 -10.65 -10.09
CA VAL A 83 -2.64 -11.08 -8.77
C VAL A 83 -1.52 -11.05 -7.74
N ALA A 84 -0.35 -11.60 -8.06
CA ALA A 84 0.80 -11.58 -7.14
C ALA A 84 1.24 -10.16 -6.79
N PHE A 85 1.32 -9.26 -7.78
CA PHE A 85 1.64 -7.85 -7.55
C PHE A 85 0.60 -7.15 -6.66
N LEU A 86 -0.70 -7.40 -6.88
CA LEU A 86 -1.77 -6.81 -6.04
C LEU A 86 -1.70 -7.27 -4.59
N TYR A 87 -1.44 -8.56 -4.35
CA TYR A 87 -1.25 -9.08 -2.99
C TYR A 87 0.02 -8.52 -2.32
N PHE A 88 1.11 -8.35 -3.09
CA PHE A 88 2.33 -7.73 -2.56
C PHE A 88 2.09 -6.27 -2.17
N SER A 89 1.45 -5.47 -3.03
CA SER A 89 1.07 -4.09 -2.69
C SER A 89 0.11 -4.04 -1.51
N CYS A 90 -0.86 -4.95 -1.43
CA CYS A 90 -1.77 -5.09 -0.30
C CYS A 90 -1.01 -5.31 1.02
N ALA A 91 0.03 -6.16 1.03
CA ALA A 91 0.85 -6.40 2.21
C ALA A 91 1.63 -5.15 2.64
N ILE A 92 2.12 -4.34 1.68
CA ILE A 92 2.80 -3.07 1.98
C ILE A 92 1.84 -2.07 2.62
N PHE A 93 0.65 -1.88 2.05
CA PHE A 93 -0.35 -0.97 2.63
C PHE A 93 -0.86 -1.48 3.99
N LEU A 94 -0.98 -2.79 4.18
CA LEU A 94 -1.26 -3.38 5.50
C LEU A 94 -0.15 -3.07 6.52
N ALA A 95 1.13 -3.23 6.14
CA ALA A 95 2.23 -2.90 7.02
C ALA A 95 2.26 -1.40 7.39
N LYS A 96 1.97 -0.51 6.42
CA LYS A 96 1.89 0.93 6.66
C LYS A 96 0.74 1.27 7.61
N THR A 97 -0.45 0.68 7.40
CA THR A 97 -1.62 0.95 8.24
C THR A 97 -1.38 0.47 9.67
N LEU A 98 -0.82 -0.72 9.87
CA LEU A 98 -0.47 -1.24 11.18
C LEU A 98 0.55 -0.35 11.89
N MET A 99 1.60 0.09 11.18
CA MET A 99 2.58 1.01 11.75
C MET A 99 1.95 2.37 12.11
N SER A 100 0.98 2.84 11.34
CA SER A 100 0.22 4.05 11.64
C SER A 100 -0.64 3.88 12.90
N VAL A 101 -1.32 2.74 13.03
CA VAL A 101 -2.13 2.38 14.22
C VAL A 101 -1.27 2.30 15.47
N PHE A 102 -0.12 1.60 15.42
CA PHE A 102 0.78 1.52 16.57
C PHE A 102 1.33 2.88 16.98
N ASN A 103 1.63 3.76 16.02
CA ASN A 103 2.04 5.13 16.33
C ASN A 103 0.90 5.96 16.95
N MET A 104 -0.34 5.79 16.51
CA MET A 104 -1.52 6.44 17.09
C MET A 104 -1.83 5.95 18.50
N ILE A 105 -1.71 4.65 18.76
CA ILE A 105 -1.93 4.06 20.08
C ILE A 105 -0.84 4.50 21.07
N SER A 106 0.42 4.55 20.62
CA SER A 106 1.57 4.89 21.47
C SER A 106 1.68 6.40 21.77
N ASN A 107 1.35 7.28 20.81
CA ASN A 107 1.50 8.74 20.96
C ASN A 107 0.18 9.52 21.10
N GLY A 108 -0.97 8.83 21.10
CA GLY A 108 -2.29 9.43 21.15
C GLY A 108 -2.79 9.96 19.80
N ALA A 109 -4.10 9.84 19.55
CA ALA A 109 -4.77 10.20 18.28
C ALA A 109 -4.66 11.70 17.90
N PHE A 110 -4.23 12.56 18.84
CA PHE A 110 -4.08 14.01 18.68
C PHE A 110 -2.63 14.50 18.89
N GLY A 111 -1.64 13.62 18.99
CA GLY A 111 -0.23 13.99 19.14
C GLY A 111 0.32 14.63 17.87
N SER A 112 0.29 15.97 17.80
CA SER A 112 0.76 16.81 16.68
C SER A 112 2.27 16.76 16.40
N GLY A 113 2.99 15.73 16.84
CA GLY A 113 4.46 15.78 16.97
C GLY A 113 5.30 14.78 16.18
N SER A 114 4.74 13.72 15.58
CA SER A 114 5.59 12.57 15.21
C SER A 114 5.77 12.29 13.72
N PHE A 115 4.95 12.87 12.83
CA PHE A 115 5.14 12.65 11.38
C PHE A 115 6.42 13.29 10.81
N SER A 116 7.01 14.28 11.50
CA SER A 116 8.29 14.89 11.10
C SER A 116 9.53 14.01 11.39
N LYS A 117 9.41 12.97 12.23
CA LYS A 117 10.59 12.17 12.63
C LYS A 117 11.01 11.10 11.60
N ARG A 118 10.20 10.85 10.55
CA ARG A 118 10.49 9.82 9.53
C ARG A 118 11.61 10.19 8.55
N ARG A 119 12.25 11.36 8.71
CA ARG A 119 13.38 11.82 7.85
C ARG A 119 14.65 12.25 8.58
N ARG A 120 14.89 11.88 9.84
CA ARG A 120 16.25 11.99 10.42
C ARG A 120 17.01 10.66 10.34
N THR A 121 17.28 10.25 9.11
CA THR A 121 18.44 9.41 8.81
C THR A 121 19.69 10.20 9.21
N GLY A 122 20.48 9.71 10.15
CA GLY A 122 21.90 10.08 10.27
C GLY A 122 22.28 11.34 11.08
N GLN A 123 21.69 11.61 12.25
CA GLN A 123 22.31 12.54 13.21
C GLN A 123 23.00 11.74 14.32
N VAL A 124 24.27 11.40 14.06
CA VAL A 124 25.26 10.97 15.04
C VAL A 124 25.27 11.96 16.22
N GLY A 125 24.68 11.55 17.35
CA GLY A 125 24.81 12.28 18.61
C GLY A 125 26.20 12.06 19.16
N VAL A 126 27.12 12.97 18.86
CA VAL A 126 28.36 13.10 19.65
C VAL A 126 27.94 13.41 21.09
N PRO A 127 28.35 12.61 22.09
CA PRO A 127 28.05 12.93 23.48
C PRO A 127 28.80 14.22 23.85
N THR A 128 28.05 15.28 24.18
CA THR A 128 28.60 16.44 24.88
C THR A 128 29.00 16.01 26.28
N ILE A 129 30.30 15.76 26.45
CA ILE A 129 30.95 15.62 27.75
C ILE A 129 30.98 17.01 28.37
N SER A 130 30.14 17.24 29.39
CA SER A 130 30.43 18.09 30.55
C SER A 130 29.12 18.43 31.27
N GLN A 131 28.91 17.79 32.41
CA GLN A 131 28.46 18.43 33.64
C GLN A 131 28.51 17.40 34.76
N VAL A 132 29.67 17.27 35.38
CA VAL A 132 29.93 17.55 36.81
C VAL A 132 31.44 17.55 37.05
#